data_AF-A0A962N3G6-F1
#
_entry.id   AF-A0A962N3G6-F1
#
_cell.length_a   1.000
_cell.length_b   1.000
_cell.length_c   1.000
_cell.angle_alpha   90.00
_cell.angle_beta   90.00
_cell.angle_gamma   90.00
#
_symmetry.space_group_name_H-M   'P 1'
#
loop_
_entity.id
_entity.type
_entity.pdbx_description
1 polymer ?
#
loop_
_entity_poly.entity_id
_entity_poly.type
_entity_poly.pdbx_seq_one_letter_code
_entity_poly.pdbx_strand_id
1 'polypeptide(L)'
;MQIYHTHNLRKVPLTTPKPYGIRVSLWPGDPFRKLLGADWNRLHWYASGDERDRALAEMSRKHEYSRAGDRPALAFEKIERLDQSKRL
;
A
#
# COMPACT_ATOMS: atom_id res chain seq x y z
N MET A 1 -22.72 25.30 -8.47
CA MET A 1 -21.98 24.69 -7.36
C MET A 1 -20.50 24.66 -7.75
N GLN A 2 -19.67 25.53 -7.17
CA GLN A 2 -18.24 25.62 -7.53
C GLN A 2 -17.42 24.58 -6.78
N ILE A 3 -16.47 23.95 -7.48
CA ILE A 3 -15.51 23.02 -6.90
C ILE A 3 -14.30 23.84 -6.44
N TYR A 4 -14.03 23.86 -5.14
CA TYR A 4 -12.94 24.66 -4.56
C TYR A 4 -11.62 23.91 -4.42
N HIS A 5 -11.64 22.56 -4.46
CA HIS A 5 -10.43 21.74 -4.32
C HIS A 5 -10.49 20.52 -5.24
N THR A 6 -10.02 20.67 -6.48
CA THR A 6 -10.04 19.62 -7.51
C THR A 6 -9.33 18.33 -7.07
N HIS A 7 -8.33 18.42 -6.18
CA HIS A 7 -7.59 17.25 -5.66
C HIS A 7 -8.41 16.38 -4.69
N ASN A 8 -9.51 16.91 -4.12
CA ASN A 8 -10.44 16.16 -3.27
C ASN A 8 -11.54 15.47 -4.09
N LEU A 9 -11.60 15.71 -5.40
CA LEU A 9 -12.55 15.01 -6.25
C LEU A 9 -12.18 13.54 -6.32
N ARG A 10 -13.17 12.69 -6.02
CA ARG A 10 -13.04 11.25 -6.19
C ARG A 10 -12.83 10.95 -7.67
N LYS A 11 -11.64 10.44 -8.03
CA LYS A 11 -11.39 9.90 -9.37
C LYS A 11 -12.31 8.70 -9.58
N VAL A 12 -12.95 8.63 -10.76
CA VAL A 12 -13.75 7.45 -11.14
C VAL A 12 -12.84 6.22 -11.04
N PRO A 13 -13.25 5.15 -10.33
CA PRO A 13 -12.44 3.94 -10.26
C PRO A 13 -12.18 3.41 -11.66
N LEU A 14 -10.92 3.16 -12.01
CA LEU A 14 -10.58 2.46 -13.24
C LEU A 14 -11.23 1.08 -13.18
N THR A 15 -11.97 0.71 -14.22
CA THR A 15 -12.63 -0.60 -14.39
C THR A 15 -11.63 -1.74 -14.54
N THR A 16 -10.35 -1.43 -14.70
CA THR A 16 -9.27 -2.41 -14.87
C THR A 16 -9.03 -3.20 -13.57
N PRO A 17 -9.05 -4.54 -13.63
CA PRO A 17 -8.68 -5.38 -12.51
C PRO A 17 -7.29 -5.05 -11.99
N LYS A 18 -7.15 -5.10 -10.66
CA LYS A 18 -5.86 -4.95 -9.99
C LYS A 18 -5.60 -6.16 -9.10
N PRO A 19 -5.15 -7.29 -9.68
CA PRO A 19 -5.03 -8.55 -8.94
C PRO A 19 -3.77 -8.62 -8.07
N TYR A 20 -2.79 -7.73 -8.27
CA TYR A 20 -1.53 -7.75 -7.53
C TYR A 20 -1.56 -6.68 -6.43
N GLY A 21 -1.20 -7.03 -5.20
CA GLY A 21 -1.27 -6.10 -4.09
C GLY A 21 -0.09 -6.15 -3.13
N ILE A 22 0.03 -5.10 -2.32
CA ILE A 22 0.92 -5.01 -1.16
C ILE A 22 0.06 -4.78 0.07
N ARG A 23 0.21 -5.66 1.07
CA ARG A 23 -0.29 -5.45 2.43
C ARG A 23 0.79 -4.77 3.25
N VAL A 24 0.44 -3.63 3.82
CA VAL A 24 1.28 -2.85 4.74
C VAL A 24 0.72 -2.99 6.15
N SER A 25 1.55 -3.38 7.11
CA SER A 25 1.16 -3.54 8.52
C SER A 25 2.25 -3.05 9.47
N LEU A 26 1.93 -2.97 10.76
CA LEU A 26 2.90 -2.64 11.82
C LEU A 26 3.62 -3.90 12.30
N TRP A 27 4.92 -3.80 12.57
CA TRP A 27 5.70 -4.90 13.16
C TRP A 27 5.18 -5.26 14.56
N PRO A 28 5.23 -6.53 15.00
CA PRO A 28 4.61 -6.96 16.26
C PRO A 28 4.99 -6.15 17.51
N GLY A 29 6.21 -5.59 17.56
CA GLY A 29 6.71 -4.77 18.67
C GLY A 29 6.50 -3.26 18.51
N ASP A 30 5.81 -2.81 17.45
CA ASP A 30 5.65 -1.40 17.17
C ASP A 30 4.70 -0.72 18.18
N PRO A 31 5.10 0.39 18.84
CA PRO A 31 4.26 1.08 19.82
C PRO A 31 2.95 1.63 19.22
N PHE A 32 2.90 1.96 17.92
CA PHE A 32 1.69 2.42 17.24
C PHE A 32 0.57 1.36 17.20
N ARG A 33 0.88 0.07 17.43
CA ARG A 33 -0.15 -0.98 17.55
C ARG A 33 -1.12 -0.71 18.68
N LYS A 34 -0.70 0.01 19.73
CA LYS A 34 -1.58 0.44 20.84
C LYS A 34 -2.61 1.49 20.42
N LEU A 35 -2.32 2.25 19.35
CA LEU A 35 -3.18 3.31 18.84
C LEU A 35 -4.05 2.83 17.68
N LEU A 36 -3.44 2.15 16.71
CA LEU A 36 -4.10 1.75 15.46
C LEU A 36 -4.77 0.36 15.54
N GLY A 37 -4.41 -0.45 16.53
CA GLY A 37 -4.84 -1.85 16.63
C GLY A 37 -3.79 -2.83 16.10
N ALA A 38 -3.80 -4.04 16.65
CA ALA A 38 -2.88 -5.12 16.32
C ALA A 38 -3.07 -5.68 14.90
N ASP A 39 -4.27 -5.50 14.36
CA ASP A 39 -4.77 -5.96 13.06
C ASP A 39 -4.75 -4.87 11.98
N TRP A 40 -4.30 -3.67 12.33
CA TRP A 40 -4.21 -2.56 11.39
C TRP A 40 -3.39 -2.94 10.16
N ASN A 41 -3.96 -2.67 8.99
CA ASN A 41 -3.28 -2.81 7.72
C ASN A 41 -3.83 -1.84 6.68
N ARG A 42 -3.02 -1.58 5.64
CA ARG A 42 -3.41 -0.86 4.43
C ARG A 42 -3.06 -1.70 3.22
N LEU A 43 -3.95 -1.70 2.23
CA LEU A 43 -3.79 -2.43 0.97
C LEU A 43 -3.55 -1.48 -0.19
N HIS A 44 -2.52 -1.77 -0.98
CA HIS A 44 -2.26 -1.11 -2.26
C HIS A 44 -2.42 -2.14 -3.39
N TRP A 45 -3.22 -1.82 -4.41
CA TRP A 45 -3.49 -2.72 -5.54
C TRP A 45 -2.96 -2.13 -6.84
N TYR A 46 -2.41 -3.00 -7.69
CA TYR A 46 -1.70 -2.71 -8.92
C TYR A 46 -2.21 -3.61 -10.06
N ALA A 47 -2.10 -3.10 -11.29
CA ALA A 47 -2.59 -3.83 -12.47
C ALA A 47 -1.64 -4.98 -12.85
N SER A 48 -0.34 -4.84 -12.57
CA SER A 48 0.69 -5.84 -12.88
C SER A 48 1.59 -6.17 -11.70
N GLY A 49 2.21 -7.36 -11.74
CA GLY A 49 3.22 -7.78 -10.77
C GLY A 49 4.47 -6.87 -10.78
N ASP A 50 4.88 -6.40 -11.95
CA ASP A 50 6.02 -5.48 -12.09
C ASP A 50 5.74 -4.11 -11.45
N GLU A 51 4.53 -3.58 -11.62
CA GLU A 51 4.11 -2.34 -10.98
C GLU A 51 4.08 -2.49 -9.45
N ARG A 52 3.53 -3.60 -8.95
CA ARG A 52 3.58 -3.96 -7.52
C ARG A 52 5.02 -4.02 -7.02
N ASP A 53 5.91 -4.68 -7.74
CA ASP A 53 7.27 -4.93 -7.27
C ASP A 53 8.12 -3.65 -7.28
N ARG A 54 7.94 -2.76 -8.26
CA ARG A 54 8.53 -1.41 -8.24
C ARG A 54 8.02 -0.59 -7.05
N ALA A 55 6.71 -0.61 -6.81
CA ALA A 55 6.12 0.11 -5.69
C ALA A 55 6.58 -0.45 -4.34
N LEU A 56 6.74 -1.76 -4.21
CA LEU A 56 7.28 -2.40 -3.02
C LEU A 56 8.72 -1.97 -2.76
N ALA A 57 9.57 -1.96 -3.79
CA ALA A 57 10.95 -1.49 -3.66
C ALA A 57 11.00 -0.03 -3.20
N GLU A 58 10.14 0.83 -3.74
CA GLU A 58 10.07 2.24 -3.35
C GLU A 58 9.49 2.43 -1.95
N MET A 59 8.46 1.68 -1.55
CA MET A 59 7.87 1.77 -0.21
C MET A 59 8.80 1.26 0.90
N SER A 60 9.58 0.21 0.60
CA SER A 60 10.45 -0.45 1.57
C SER A 60 11.86 0.15 1.64
N ARG A 61 12.21 1.06 0.73
CA ARG A 61 13.53 1.68 0.73
C ARG A 61 13.74 2.51 2.00
N LYS A 62 15.01 2.59 2.40
CA LYS A 62 15.44 3.59 3.36
C LYS A 62 15.34 4.99 2.71
N HIS A 63 14.72 5.94 3.41
CA HIS A 63 14.70 7.33 2.96
C HIS A 63 16.11 7.92 2.99
N GLU A 64 16.40 8.81 2.03
CA GLU A 64 17.72 9.41 1.83
C GLU A 64 18.28 10.07 3.10
N TYR A 65 17.41 10.71 3.88
CA TYR A 65 17.77 11.41 5.11
C TYR A 65 17.66 10.56 6.39
N SER A 66 17.36 9.25 6.28
CA SER A 66 17.33 8.35 7.44
C SER A 66 18.74 8.06 7.97
N ARG A 67 18.89 7.97 9.29
CA ARG A 67 20.19 7.72 9.93
C ARG A 67 20.66 6.31 9.67
N ALA A 68 21.96 6.06 9.85
CA ALA A 68 22.48 4.70 9.86
C ALA A 68 21.83 3.92 11.01
N GLY A 69 21.20 2.79 10.71
CA GLY A 69 20.47 1.96 11.68
C GLY A 69 18.95 2.18 11.70
N ASP A 70 18.44 3.27 11.14
CA ASP A 70 17.00 3.46 10.99
C ASP A 70 16.44 2.40 10.02
N ARG A 71 15.38 1.72 10.45
CA ARG A 71 14.65 0.74 9.65
C ARG A 71 13.19 1.17 9.52
N PRO A 72 12.54 0.95 8.36
CA PRO A 72 11.11 1.16 8.24
C PRO A 72 10.35 0.36 9.31
N ALA A 73 9.43 1.02 10.02
CA ALA A 73 8.61 0.40 11.05
C ALA A 73 7.46 -0.46 10.47
N LEU A 74 7.30 -0.42 9.15
CA LEU A 74 6.25 -1.10 8.41
C LEU A 74 6.72 -2.46 7.90
N ALA A 75 5.85 -3.45 7.99
CA ALA A 75 6.00 -4.76 7.36
C ALA A 75 5.25 -4.75 6.02
N PHE A 76 5.85 -5.35 5.01
CA PHE A 76 5.32 -5.39 3.66
C PHE A 76 5.18 -6.83 3.19
N GLU A 77 4.03 -7.15 2.60
CA GLU A 77 3.75 -8.49 2.09
C GLU A 77 3.10 -8.39 0.71
N LYS A 78 3.59 -9.19 -0.23
CA LYS A 78 2.97 -9.35 -1.55
C LYS A 78 1.72 -10.21 -1.38
N ILE A 79 0.58 -9.72 -1.86
CA ILE A 79 -0.70 -10.43 -1.87
C ILE A 79 -1.27 -10.46 -3.29
N GLU A 80 -2.12 -11.45 -3.58
CA GLU A 80 -2.72 -11.63 -4.91
C GLU A 80 -4.21 -11.98 -4.81
N ARG A 81 -5.00 -11.52 -5.79
CA ARG A 81 -6.44 -11.81 -5.98
C ARG A 81 -6.66 -12.48 -7.32
N LEU A 82 -6.06 -13.64 -7.50
CA LEU A 82 -6.12 -14.41 -8.75
C LEU A 82 -7.53 -14.92 -9.08
N ASP A 83 -8.44 -14.93 -8.10
CA ASP A 83 -9.85 -15.27 -8.25
C ASP A 83 -10.67 -14.14 -8.90
N GLN A 84 -10.29 -12.88 -8.68
CA GLN A 84 -11.02 -11.72 -9.20
C GLN A 84 -10.63 -11.38 -10.64
N SER A 85 -9.42 -11.76 -11.08
CA SER A 85 -8.97 -11.60 -12.47
C SER A 85 -9.59 -12.61 -13.44
N LYS A 86 -10.09 -13.76 -12.95
CA LYS A 86 -10.66 -14.84 -13.77
C LYS A 86 -12.16 -14.72 -14.04
N ARG A 87 -12.82 -13.71 -13.45
CA ARG A 87 -14.27 -13.47 -13.58
C ARG A 87 -14.64 -12.44 -14.67
N LEU A 88 -13.71 -12.15 -15.58
CA LEU A 88 -13.90 -11.28 -16.74
C LEU A 88 -13.80 -12.07 -18.02
#